data_AF-A0A7J4EGG7-F1
#
_entry.id   AF-A0A7J4EGG7-F1
#
_cell.length_a   1.000
_cell.length_b   1.000
_cell.length_c   1.000
_cell.angle_alpha   90.00
_cell.angle_beta   90.00
_cell.angle_gamma   90.00
#
_symmetry.space_group_name_H-M   'P 1'
#
loop_
_entity.id
_entity.type
_entity.pdbx_description
1 polymer ?
#
loop_
_entity_poly.entity_id
_entity_poly.type
_entity_poly.pdbx_seq_one_letter_code
_entity_poly.pdbx_strand_id
1 'polypeptide(L)'
;TAQEITKHCVEENMPIMGTCAGCVILAKKIEDQEMKVKPLSLMNINVKRNAFGRQKESFEATVNVESFDKPYPAVFIRAPIISRVWGNCKPIAMFRDKIVGAQQDNLLALSFHPELTQDTRFHRMFLNLF
;
A
#
# COMPACT_ATOMS: atom_id res chain seq x y z
N THR A 1 -9.68 0.76 -18.18
CA THR A 1 -8.76 1.92 -18.29
C THR A 1 -8.63 2.62 -16.93
N ALA A 2 -7.65 3.51 -16.73
CA ALA A 2 -7.51 4.24 -15.45
C ALA A 2 -8.76 5.06 -15.07
N GLN A 3 -9.48 5.57 -16.07
CA GLN A 3 -10.75 6.29 -15.87
C GLN A 3 -11.86 5.38 -15.36
N GLU A 4 -12.01 4.18 -15.94
CA GLU A 4 -13.00 3.20 -15.48
C GLU A 4 -12.73 2.76 -14.04
N ILE A 5 -11.48 2.46 -13.68
CA ILE A 5 -11.11 2.08 -12.30
C ILE A 5 -11.50 3.19 -11.32
N THR A 6 -11.16 4.44 -11.66
CA THR A 6 -11.49 5.61 -10.83
C THR A 6 -13.00 5.78 -10.71
N LYS A 7 -13.73 5.59 -11.81
CA LYS A 7 -15.20 5.66 -11.84
C LYS A 7 -15.82 4.63 -10.90
N HIS A 8 -15.50 3.35 -11.06
CA HIS A 8 -16.04 2.28 -10.20
C HIS A 8 -15.64 2.46 -8.73
N CYS A 9 -14.41 2.94 -8.46
CA CYS A 9 -13.97 3.25 -7.11
C CYS A 9 -14.83 4.34 -6.45
N VAL A 10 -15.12 5.43 -7.19
CA VAL A 10 -15.79 6.62 -6.64
C VAL A 10 -17.32 6.48 -6.63
N GLU A 11 -17.90 5.92 -7.70
CA GLU A 11 -19.35 5.83 -7.86
C GLU A 11 -19.95 4.59 -7.20
N GLU A 12 -19.23 3.46 -7.24
CA GLU A 12 -19.75 2.17 -6.74
C GLU A 12 -19.11 1.76 -5.42
N ASN A 13 -18.23 2.59 -4.86
CA ASN A 13 -17.44 2.27 -3.66
C ASN A 13 -16.75 0.90 -3.79
N MET A 14 -16.20 0.59 -4.97
CA MET A 14 -15.49 -0.67 -5.23
C MET A 14 -14.18 -0.74 -4.42
N PRO A 15 -13.99 -1.75 -3.55
CA PRO A 15 -12.75 -1.90 -2.79
C PRO A 15 -11.53 -2.13 -3.70
N ILE A 16 -10.39 -1.50 -3.37
CA ILE A 16 -9.12 -1.70 -4.10
C ILE A 16 -7.99 -1.95 -3.11
N MET A 17 -7.23 -3.02 -3.35
CA MET A 17 -5.98 -3.30 -2.65
C MET A 17 -4.80 -3.17 -3.61
N GLY A 18 -3.99 -2.13 -3.44
CA GLY A 18 -2.76 -1.91 -4.18
C GLY A 18 -1.54 -2.44 -3.42
N THR A 19 -0.91 -3.49 -3.95
CA THR A 19 0.32 -4.08 -3.39
C THR A 19 1.56 -3.66 -4.18
N CYS A 20 2.67 -3.37 -3.51
CA CYS A 20 3.93 -2.94 -4.08
C CYS A 20 3.77 -1.80 -5.12
N ALA A 21 3.88 -2.09 -6.43
CA ALA A 21 3.64 -1.10 -7.49
C ALA A 21 2.20 -0.54 -7.46
N GLY A 22 1.22 -1.35 -7.06
CA GLY A 22 -0.16 -0.92 -6.84
C GLY A 22 -0.28 0.16 -5.76
N CYS A 23 0.52 0.09 -4.69
CA CYS A 23 0.59 1.16 -3.68
C CYS A 23 1.04 2.49 -4.30
N VAL A 24 1.99 2.46 -5.24
CA VAL A 24 2.43 3.67 -5.97
C VAL A 24 1.31 4.20 -6.85
N ILE A 25 0.58 3.32 -7.55
CA ILE A 25 -0.52 3.68 -8.45
C ILE A 25 -1.68 4.34 -7.68
N LEU A 26 -1.99 3.90 -6.46
CA LEU A 26 -3.07 4.48 -5.64
C LEU A 26 -2.73 5.88 -5.07
N ALA A 27 -1.45 6.23 -4.97
CA ALA A 27 -1.01 7.42 -4.27
C ALA A 27 -1.43 8.73 -4.95
N LYS A 28 -1.84 9.73 -4.17
CA LYS A 28 -2.08 11.09 -4.67
C LYS A 28 -0.78 11.86 -4.94
N LYS A 29 0.33 11.52 -4.28
CA LYS A 29 1.65 12.11 -4.53
C LYS A 29 2.74 11.04 -4.60
N ILE A 30 3.69 11.24 -5.51
CA ILE A 30 4.89 10.42 -5.66
C ILE A 30 6.09 11.36 -5.62
N GLU A 31 7.07 11.09 -4.76
CA GLU A 31 8.24 11.98 -4.58
C GLU A 31 9.21 11.97 -5.77
N ASP A 32 9.24 10.87 -6.52
CA ASP A 32 10.17 10.64 -7.62
C ASP A 32 9.56 11.12 -8.95
N GLN A 33 9.98 12.30 -9.41
CA GLN A 33 9.45 12.99 -10.61
C GLN A 33 10.06 12.52 -11.93
N GLU A 34 11.10 11.68 -11.92
CA GLU A 34 11.79 11.26 -13.16
C GLU A 34 10.97 10.27 -14.01
N MET A 35 9.88 9.71 -13.48
CA MET A 35 9.07 8.69 -14.16
C MET A 35 7.68 9.18 -14.52
N LYS A 36 7.26 8.89 -15.77
CA LYS A 36 5.93 9.21 -16.35
C LYS A 36 4.79 8.32 -15.83
N VAL A 37 4.88 7.79 -14.60
CA VAL A 37 3.80 6.98 -14.02
C VAL A 37 2.68 7.93 -13.61
N LYS A 38 1.51 7.79 -14.23
CA LYS A 38 0.31 8.55 -13.87
C LYS A 38 -0.46 7.79 -12.79
N PRO A 39 -0.45 8.24 -11.53
CA PRO A 39 -1.22 7.59 -10.48
C PRO A 39 -2.72 7.80 -10.68
N LEU A 40 -3.52 6.90 -10.10
CA LEU A 40 -4.98 7.04 -9.99
C LEU A 40 -5.37 8.12 -8.97
N SER A 41 -4.47 8.48 -8.06
CA SER A 41 -4.68 9.55 -7.06
C SER A 41 -5.87 9.33 -6.12
N LEU A 42 -6.19 8.06 -5.83
CA LEU A 42 -7.35 7.65 -5.02
C LEU A 42 -7.10 7.78 -3.51
N MET A 43 -5.87 7.59 -3.05
CA MET A 43 -5.52 7.63 -1.63
C MET A 43 -4.69 8.86 -1.25
N ASN A 44 -5.00 9.45 -0.09
CA ASN A 44 -4.28 10.59 0.50
C ASN A 44 -2.94 10.16 1.13
N ILE A 45 -2.07 9.61 0.29
CA ILE A 45 -0.74 9.12 0.64
C ILE A 45 0.33 9.73 -0.27
N ASN A 46 1.52 9.95 0.29
CA ASN A 46 2.73 10.31 -0.45
C ASN A 46 3.66 9.11 -0.44
N VAL A 47 4.15 8.72 -1.62
CA VAL A 47 4.94 7.50 -1.78
C VAL A 47 6.31 7.81 -2.36
N LYS A 48 7.34 7.23 -1.73
CA LYS A 48 8.72 7.23 -2.22
C LYS A 48 9.07 5.83 -2.74
N ARG A 49 9.47 5.73 -3.99
CA ARG A 49 9.82 4.45 -4.63
C ARG A 49 11.19 3.95 -4.18
N ASN A 50 11.39 2.63 -4.15
CA ASN A 50 12.67 1.97 -3.90
C ASN A 50 13.44 2.52 -2.68
N ALA A 51 12.72 2.86 -1.62
CA ALA A 51 13.24 3.71 -0.56
C ALA A 51 14.01 2.95 0.54
N PHE A 52 14.13 1.62 0.41
CA PHE A 52 14.91 0.77 1.33
C PHE A 52 16.40 0.64 0.97
N GLY A 53 16.83 1.21 -0.16
CA GLY A 53 18.24 1.26 -0.60
C GLY A 53 18.68 0.07 -1.45
N ARG A 54 19.69 0.27 -2.32
CA ARG A 54 20.12 -0.67 -3.38
C ARG A 54 20.57 -2.05 -2.89
N GLN A 55 21.14 -2.15 -1.68
CA GLN A 55 21.58 -3.44 -1.12
C GLN A 55 20.45 -4.26 -0.48
N LYS A 56 19.30 -3.63 -0.21
CA LYS A 56 18.12 -4.24 0.43
C LYS A 56 16.93 -4.19 -0.53
N GLU A 57 17.18 -4.48 -1.79
CA GLU A 57 16.12 -4.51 -2.80
C GLU A 57 15.14 -5.64 -2.56
N SER A 58 15.53 -6.74 -1.92
CA SER A 58 14.58 -7.77 -1.50
C SER A 58 14.91 -8.24 -0.08
N PHE A 59 13.91 -8.26 0.81
CA PHE A 59 14.05 -8.81 2.15
C PHE A 59 12.70 -9.20 2.75
N GLU A 60 12.75 -10.06 3.75
CA GLU A 60 11.59 -10.44 4.56
C GLU A 60 11.70 -9.79 5.94
N ALA A 61 10.57 -9.35 6.48
CA ALA A 61 10.52 -8.80 7.82
C ALA A 61 9.13 -8.96 8.44
N THR A 62 9.08 -9.02 9.76
CA THR A 62 7.82 -8.91 10.49
C THR A 62 7.37 -7.46 10.57
N VAL A 63 6.09 -7.22 10.27
CA VAL A 63 5.46 -5.89 10.36
C VAL A 63 4.37 -5.90 11.43
N ASN A 64 4.30 -4.81 12.19
CA ASN A 64 3.24 -4.64 13.18
C ASN A 64 2.02 -4.07 12.47
N VAL A 65 0.87 -4.71 12.64
CA VAL A 65 -0.40 -4.31 12.05
C VAL A 65 -1.39 -4.11 13.19
N GLU A 66 -2.01 -2.93 13.27
CA GLU A 66 -2.86 -2.55 14.41
C GLU A 66 -4.02 -3.54 14.64
N SER A 67 -4.60 -4.05 13.56
CA SER A 67 -5.74 -4.95 13.59
C SER A 67 -5.39 -6.43 13.73
N PHE A 68 -4.10 -6.80 13.75
CA PHE A 68 -3.67 -8.19 13.85
C PHE A 68 -3.12 -8.52 15.24
N ASP A 69 -3.50 -9.69 15.72
CA ASP A 69 -3.10 -10.29 17.00
C ASP A 69 -1.61 -10.68 17.07
N LYS A 70 -0.96 -10.87 15.91
CA LYS A 70 0.47 -11.21 15.79
C LYS A 70 1.11 -10.41 14.67
N PRO A 71 2.43 -10.14 14.72
CA PRO A 71 3.16 -9.55 13.60
C PRO A 71 2.95 -10.33 12.29
N TYR A 72 2.98 -9.63 11.17
CA TYR A 72 2.77 -10.21 9.84
C TYR A 72 4.09 -10.44 9.11
N PRO A 73 4.36 -11.64 8.56
CA PRO A 73 5.59 -11.92 7.82
C PRO A 73 5.50 -11.32 6.41
N ALA A 74 5.99 -10.09 6.24
CA ALA A 74 5.93 -9.35 5.00
C ALA A 74 7.16 -9.58 4.10
N VAL A 75 6.91 -9.71 2.80
CA VAL A 75 7.94 -9.86 1.75
C VAL A 75 8.07 -8.54 0.99
N PHE A 76 9.23 -7.90 1.06
CA PHE A 76 9.53 -6.63 0.39
C PHE A 76 10.40 -6.89 -0.84
N ILE A 77 9.95 -6.45 -2.02
CA ILE A 77 10.72 -6.52 -3.27
C ILE A 77 10.65 -5.15 -3.94
N ARG A 78 11.78 -4.47 -4.02
CA ARG A 78 11.97 -3.08 -4.46
C ARG A 78 10.88 -2.18 -3.91
N ALA A 79 10.62 -2.35 -2.61
CA ALA A 79 9.42 -1.83 -1.99
C ALA A 79 9.41 -0.30 -1.97
N PRO A 80 8.26 0.33 -2.27
CA PRO A 80 8.04 1.72 -1.94
C PRO A 80 7.95 1.93 -0.42
N ILE A 81 7.97 3.18 0.03
CA ILE A 81 7.63 3.60 1.38
C ILE A 81 6.54 4.66 1.29
N ILE A 82 5.54 4.57 2.15
CA ILE A 82 4.57 5.66 2.35
C ILE A 82 5.22 6.68 3.29
N SER A 83 5.67 7.81 2.74
CA SER A 83 6.36 8.84 3.53
C SER A 83 5.40 9.73 4.32
N ARG A 84 4.13 9.80 3.88
CA ARG A 84 3.09 10.58 4.56
C ARG A 84 1.70 10.05 4.24
N VAL A 85 0.81 10.13 5.23
CA VAL A 85 -0.66 9.99 5.08
C VAL A 85 -1.35 11.26 5.57
N TRP A 86 -2.54 11.59 5.07
CA TRP A 86 -3.33 12.74 5.53
C TRP A 86 -4.83 12.55 5.30
N GLY A 87 -5.63 13.51 5.78
CA GLY A 87 -7.09 13.47 5.65
C GLY A 87 -7.67 12.33 6.49
N ASN A 88 -8.54 11.53 5.88
CA ASN A 88 -9.13 10.34 6.48
C ASN A 88 -8.26 9.07 6.33
N CYS A 89 -7.11 9.15 5.64
CA CYS A 89 -6.21 8.00 5.50
C CYS A 89 -5.43 7.74 6.79
N LYS A 90 -5.32 6.48 7.20
CA LYS A 90 -4.63 6.04 8.41
C LYS A 90 -3.52 5.03 8.09
N PRO A 91 -2.37 5.10 8.79
CA PRO A 91 -1.38 4.02 8.71
C PRO A 91 -1.96 2.78 9.41
N ILE A 92 -1.85 1.62 8.78
CA ILE A 92 -2.33 0.34 9.34
C ILE A 92 -1.19 -0.65 9.60
N ALA A 93 -0.05 -0.49 8.94
CA ALA A 93 1.11 -1.36 9.09
C ALA A 93 2.40 -0.55 9.13
N MET A 94 3.22 -0.85 10.13
CA MET A 94 4.49 -0.19 10.40
C MET A 94 5.65 -1.20 10.37
N PHE A 95 6.74 -0.80 9.72
CA PHE A 95 8.02 -1.49 9.81
C PHE A 95 9.07 -0.51 10.33
N ARG A 96 9.49 -0.70 11.59
CA ARG A 96 10.29 0.27 12.34
C ARG A 96 9.55 1.62 12.40
N ASP A 97 10.14 2.67 11.87
CA ASP A 97 9.62 4.04 11.80
C ASP A 97 8.90 4.36 10.47
N LYS A 98 8.75 3.36 9.58
CA LYS A 98 8.21 3.56 8.22
C LYS A 98 6.79 3.00 8.10
N ILE A 99 5.93 3.77 7.46
CA ILE A 99 4.60 3.32 7.06
C ILE A 99 4.75 2.40 5.85
N VAL A 100 4.32 1.15 6.01
CA VAL A 100 4.38 0.11 4.97
C VAL A 100 2.99 -0.40 4.59
N GLY A 101 1.96 0.03 5.30
CA GLY A 101 0.56 -0.16 4.91
C GLY A 101 -0.31 1.00 5.37
N ALA A 102 -1.25 1.42 4.54
CA ALA A 102 -2.24 2.44 4.85
C ALA A 102 -3.63 2.02 4.37
N GLN A 103 -4.66 2.53 5.04
CA GLN A 103 -6.06 2.36 4.67
C GLN A 103 -6.75 3.73 4.56
N GLN A 104 -7.64 3.86 3.58
CA GLN A 104 -8.57 4.98 3.47
C GLN A 104 -9.89 4.42 2.97
N ASP A 105 -10.93 4.47 3.80
CA ASP A 105 -12.24 3.89 3.49
C ASP A 105 -12.09 2.40 3.10
N ASN A 106 -12.50 2.03 1.89
CA ASN A 106 -12.40 0.69 1.29
C ASN A 106 -11.09 0.45 0.50
N LEU A 107 -10.12 1.37 0.59
CA LEU A 107 -8.85 1.31 -0.14
C LEU A 107 -7.72 0.88 0.78
N LEU A 108 -6.91 -0.07 0.31
CA LEU A 108 -5.70 -0.54 0.97
C LEU A 108 -4.47 -0.31 0.09
N ALA A 109 -3.42 0.25 0.67
CA ALA A 109 -2.12 0.39 0.03
C ALA A 109 -1.06 -0.33 0.88
N LEU A 110 -0.39 -1.32 0.30
CA LEU A 110 0.64 -2.14 0.95
C LEU A 110 1.96 -2.04 0.17
N SER A 111 3.05 -1.73 0.88
CA SER A 111 4.38 -1.60 0.29
C SER A 111 5.07 -2.95 0.06
N PHE A 112 4.50 -4.04 0.58
CA PHE A 112 5.00 -5.41 0.48
C PHE A 112 4.04 -6.29 -0.32
N HIS A 113 4.44 -7.55 -0.50
CA HIS A 113 3.73 -8.57 -1.26
C HIS A 113 3.04 -9.57 -0.30
N PRO A 114 1.79 -9.31 0.14
CA PRO A 114 1.05 -10.26 0.97
C PRO A 114 0.73 -11.58 0.25
N GLU A 115 0.83 -11.61 -1.08
CA GLU A 115 0.63 -12.79 -1.91
C GLU A 115 1.81 -13.78 -1.91
N LEU A 116 2.99 -13.35 -1.43
CA LEU A 116 4.20 -14.17 -1.37
C LEU A 116 4.40 -14.84 0.00
N THR A 117 3.34 -14.89 0.81
CA THR A 117 3.31 -15.58 2.10
C THR A 117 2.07 -16.45 2.21
N GLN A 118 2.12 -17.48 3.06
CA GLN A 118 0.96 -18.31 3.39
C GLN A 118 -0.04 -17.59 4.32
N ASP A 119 0.33 -16.43 4.85
CA ASP A 119 -0.50 -15.64 5.75
C ASP A 119 -1.54 -14.79 4.99
N THR A 120 -2.80 -15.22 5.06
CA THR A 120 -3.92 -14.63 4.33
C THR A 120 -4.60 -13.45 5.03
N ARG A 121 -4.10 -12.98 6.18
CA ARG A 121 -4.81 -11.97 7.00
C ARG A 121 -5.10 -10.66 6.25
N PHE A 122 -4.18 -10.16 5.42
CA PHE A 122 -4.46 -8.98 4.57
C PHE A 122 -5.50 -9.25 3.48
N HIS A 123 -5.50 -10.43 2.87
CA HIS A 123 -6.52 -10.81 1.90
C HIS A 123 -7.91 -10.92 2.55
N ARG A 124 -7.99 -11.49 3.76
CA ARG A 124 -9.23 -11.55 4.54
C ARG A 124 -9.71 -10.16 4.95
N MET A 125 -8.80 -9.30 5.39
CA MET A 125 -9.08 -7.90 5.69
C MET A 125 -9.65 -7.17 4.47
N PHE A 126 -9.08 -7.39 3.28
CA PHE A 126 -9.58 -6.82 2.03
C PHE A 126 -10.98 -7.34 1.67
N LEU A 127 -11.23 -8.66 1.81
CA LEU A 127 -12.54 -9.25 1.53
C LEU A 127 -13.66 -8.76 2.47
N ASN A 128 -13.31 -8.32 3.68
CA ASN A 128 -14.26 -7.72 4.63
C ASN A 128 -14.62 -6.26 4.31
N LEU A 129 -14.09 -5.68 3.22
CA LEU A 129 -14.41 -4.32 2.77
C LEU A 129 -15.53 -4.27 1.72
N PHE A 130 -15.97 -5.43 1.22
CA PHE A 130 -17.17 -5.57 0.39
C PHE A 130 -18.43 -5.56 1.25
#